data_AF-A0A386PWB2-F1
#
_entry.id   AF-A0A386PWB2-F1
#
_cell.length_a   1.000
_cell.length_b   1.000
_cell.length_c   1.000
_cell.angle_alpha   90.00
_cell.angle_beta   90.00
_cell.angle_gamma   90.00
#
_symmetry.space_group_name_H-M   'P 1'
#
loop_
_entity.id
_entity.type
_entity.pdbx_description
1 polymer ?
#
loop_
_entity_poly.entity_id
_entity_poly.type
_entity_poly.pdbx_seq_one_letter_code
_entity_poly.pdbx_strand_id
1 'polypeptide(L)'
;MVEKAEILDVMNQLSHELNQSHGNSLTAQFVNESLAELKKSEGVAFTGAMQYFLNKAPVVKLSDGIKLNSKEKKLWHQALSFTDLGNNLWGASVGGY
;
A
#
# COMPACT_ATOMS: atom_id res chain seq x y z
N MET A 1 -1.29 -17.42 1.35
CA MET A 1 -0.59 -16.58 0.36
C MET A 1 -1.56 -15.46 0.04
N VAL A 2 -1.25 -14.21 0.37
CA VAL A 2 -2.14 -13.09 0.02
C VAL A 2 -2.10 -12.91 -1.49
N GLU A 3 -3.25 -12.89 -2.13
CA GLU A 3 -3.34 -12.79 -3.57
C GLU A 3 -3.23 -11.33 -4.01
N LYS A 4 -2.65 -11.09 -5.19
CA LYS A 4 -2.58 -9.76 -5.82
C LYS A 4 -3.96 -9.07 -5.83
N ALA A 5 -5.01 -9.84 -6.10
CA ALA A 5 -6.38 -9.34 -6.12
C ALA A 5 -6.81 -8.76 -4.76
N GLU A 6 -6.43 -9.40 -3.65
CA GLU A 6 -6.74 -8.93 -2.30
C GLU A 6 -6.01 -7.61 -1.98
N ILE A 7 -4.74 -7.50 -2.37
CA ILE A 7 -3.95 -6.27 -2.18
C ILE A 7 -4.58 -5.13 -2.99
N LEU A 8 -4.93 -5.39 -4.25
CA LEU A 8 -5.56 -4.40 -5.12
C LEU A 8 -6.93 -3.98 -4.59
N ASP A 9 -7.72 -4.91 -4.04
CA ASP A 9 -9.02 -4.60 -3.45
C ASP A 9 -8.87 -3.67 -2.24
N VAL A 10 -7.97 -4.00 -1.29
CA VAL A 10 -7.72 -3.17 -0.11
C VAL A 10 -7.17 -1.80 -0.49
N MET A 11 -6.23 -1.73 -1.44
CA MET A 11 -5.68 -0.47 -1.92
C MET A 11 -6.74 0.38 -2.64
N ASN A 12 -7.67 -0.25 -3.37
CA ASN A 12 -8.78 0.43 -4.03
C ASN A 12 -9.78 1.00 -3.00
N GLN A 13 -10.14 0.22 -1.98
CA GLN A 13 -10.98 0.69 -0.88
C GLN A 13 -10.29 1.84 -0.12
N LEU A 14 -9.01 1.71 0.20
CA LEU A 14 -8.26 2.75 0.90
C LEU A 14 -8.22 4.05 0.09
N SER A 15 -7.93 3.96 -1.22
CA SER A 15 -7.93 5.12 -2.12
C SER A 15 -9.32 5.77 -2.16
N HIS A 16 -10.39 4.97 -2.25
CA HIS A 16 -11.75 5.50 -2.27
C HIS A 16 -12.08 6.30 -1.00
N GLU A 17 -11.86 5.71 0.18
CA GLU A 17 -12.18 6.37 1.45
C GLU A 17 -11.34 7.64 1.68
N LEU A 18 -10.03 7.57 1.37
CA LEU A 18 -9.15 8.73 1.46
C LEU A 18 -9.58 9.85 0.50
N ASN A 19 -10.04 9.52 -0.71
CA ASN A 19 -10.51 10.54 -1.64
C ASN A 19 -11.84 11.17 -1.19
N GLN A 20 -12.69 10.43 -0.48
CA GLN A 20 -13.94 10.97 0.06
C GLN A 20 -13.70 11.96 1.22
N SER A 21 -12.83 11.62 2.17
CA SER A 21 -12.59 12.49 3.34
C SER A 21 -11.45 13.51 3.14
N HIS A 22 -10.46 13.16 2.32
CA HIS A 22 -9.16 13.81 2.24
C HIS A 22 -8.66 13.96 0.78
N GLY A 23 -9.55 14.05 -0.22
CA GLY A 23 -9.17 14.01 -1.64
C GLY A 23 -8.15 15.06 -2.12
N ASN A 24 -7.97 16.17 -1.40
CA ASN A 24 -6.96 17.18 -1.71
C ASN A 24 -5.62 16.96 -0.98
N SER A 25 -5.50 15.90 -0.18
CA SER A 25 -4.33 15.65 0.66
C SER A 25 -3.24 14.91 -0.13
N LEU A 26 -1.98 15.14 0.26
CA LEU A 26 -0.84 14.46 -0.35
C LEU A 26 -0.91 12.95 -0.14
N THR A 27 -1.45 12.51 1.00
CA THR A 27 -1.67 11.09 1.28
C THR A 27 -2.66 10.48 0.29
N ALA A 28 -3.82 11.12 0.05
CA ALA A 28 -4.81 10.60 -0.87
C ALA A 28 -4.27 10.51 -2.31
N GLN A 29 -3.53 11.52 -2.76
CA GLN A 29 -2.87 11.51 -4.06
C GLN A 29 -1.84 10.38 -4.17
N PHE A 30 -0.97 10.25 -3.17
CA PHE A 30 0.05 9.21 -3.13
C PHE A 30 -0.53 7.79 -3.16
N VAL A 31 -1.59 7.54 -2.38
CA VAL A 31 -2.27 6.22 -2.39
C VAL A 31 -2.90 5.94 -3.76
N ASN A 32 -3.48 6.95 -4.40
CA ASN A 32 -4.10 6.80 -5.71
C ASN A 32 -3.07 6.50 -6.81
N GLU A 33 -1.94 7.22 -6.80
CA GLU A 33 -0.81 6.96 -7.70
C GLU A 33 -0.23 5.55 -7.50
N SER A 34 -0.01 5.16 -6.24
CA SER A 34 0.49 3.84 -5.88
C SER A 34 -0.46 2.73 -6.34
N LEU A 35 -1.78 2.92 -6.17
CA LEU A 35 -2.79 1.99 -6.67
C LEU A 35 -2.75 1.87 -8.20
N ALA A 36 -2.60 2.98 -8.92
CA ALA A 36 -2.51 2.99 -10.37
C ALA A 36 -1.26 2.25 -10.87
N GLU A 37 -0.14 2.38 -10.16
CA GLU A 37 1.09 1.63 -10.43
C GLU A 37 0.91 0.13 -10.15
N LEU A 38 0.38 -0.23 -8.99
CA LEU A 38 0.12 -1.64 -8.62
C LEU A 38 -0.80 -2.35 -9.60
N LYS A 39 -1.82 -1.67 -10.15
CA LYS A 39 -2.73 -2.23 -11.16
C LYS A 39 -2.02 -2.58 -12.48
N LYS A 40 -0.94 -1.87 -12.82
CA LYS A 40 -0.17 -2.05 -14.07
C LYS A 40 1.01 -2.99 -13.91
N SER A 41 1.45 -3.21 -12.68
CA SER A 41 2.63 -4.03 -12.37
C SER A 41 2.30 -5.51 -12.17
N GLU A 42 3.21 -6.39 -12.56
CA GLU A 42 3.11 -7.85 -12.40
C GLU A 42 4.41 -8.40 -11.79
N GLY A 43 4.35 -9.58 -11.15
CA GLY A 43 5.53 -10.29 -10.63
C GLY A 43 6.44 -9.40 -9.78
N VAL A 44 7.73 -9.32 -10.14
CA VAL A 44 8.75 -8.55 -9.41
C VAL A 44 8.46 -7.04 -9.40
N ALA A 45 7.88 -6.51 -10.49
CA ALA A 45 7.51 -5.09 -10.54
C ALA A 45 6.39 -4.78 -9.54
N PHE A 46 5.44 -5.71 -9.38
CA PHE A 46 4.36 -5.57 -8.40
C PHE A 46 4.90 -5.54 -6.97
N THR A 47 5.81 -6.47 -6.64
CA THR A 47 6.44 -6.52 -5.32
C THR A 47 7.27 -5.27 -5.03
N GLY A 48 7.99 -4.75 -6.04
CA GLY A 48 8.77 -3.51 -5.93
C GLY A 48 7.89 -2.28 -5.67
N ALA A 49 6.80 -2.13 -6.44
CA ALA A 49 5.83 -1.05 -6.25
C ALA A 49 5.16 -1.12 -4.87
N MET A 50 4.81 -2.33 -4.40
CA MET A 50 4.23 -2.51 -3.07
C MET A 50 5.22 -2.15 -1.97
N GLN A 51 6.49 -2.55 -2.09
CA GLN A 51 7.51 -2.17 -1.11
C GLN A 51 7.77 -0.67 -1.07
N TYR A 52 7.78 -0.01 -2.25
CA TYR A 52 7.88 1.44 -2.32
C TYR A 52 6.73 2.11 -1.57
N PHE A 53 5.49 1.66 -1.80
CA PHE A 53 4.31 2.12 -1.07
C PHE A 53 4.48 1.94 0.44
N LEU A 54 4.84 0.75 0.91
CA LEU A 54 4.99 0.43 2.34
C LEU A 54 6.03 1.33 3.04
N ASN A 55 7.11 1.66 2.36
CA ASN A 55 8.17 2.52 2.90
C ASN A 55 7.79 4.00 2.90
N LYS A 56 7.07 4.47 1.88
CA LYS A 56 6.79 5.90 1.68
C LYS A 56 5.46 6.35 2.29
N ALA A 57 4.44 5.50 2.29
CA ALA A 57 3.10 5.86 2.77
C ALA A 57 3.09 6.44 4.22
N PRO A 58 3.80 5.86 5.21
CA PRO A 58 3.83 6.41 6.56
C PRO A 58 4.48 7.80 6.62
N VAL A 59 5.53 8.03 5.81
CA VAL A 59 6.25 9.30 5.73
C VAL A 59 5.36 10.37 5.12
N VAL A 60 4.73 10.08 3.98
CA VAL A 60 3.81 11.01 3.31
C VAL A 60 2.65 11.38 4.24
N LYS A 61 2.02 10.39 4.88
CA LYS A 61 0.94 10.63 5.84
C LYS A 61 1.38 11.52 7.01
N LEU A 62 2.57 11.29 7.55
CA LEU A 62 3.11 12.09 8.65
C LEU A 62 3.32 13.53 8.22
N SER A 63 3.90 13.76 7.04
CA SER A 63 4.13 15.10 6.48
C SER A 63 2.83 15.84 6.13
N ASP A 64 1.82 15.12 5.62
CA ASP A 64 0.51 15.66 5.24
C ASP A 64 -0.34 16.02 6.47
N GLY A 65 -0.06 15.43 7.64
CA GLY A 65 -0.70 15.78 8.91
C GLY A 65 -2.17 15.37 9.04
N ILE A 66 -2.69 14.54 8.12
CA ILE A 66 -4.10 14.13 8.12
C ILE A 66 -4.43 13.18 9.27
N LYS A 67 -5.65 13.31 9.78
CA LYS A 67 -6.22 12.44 10.81
C LYS A 67 -7.19 11.45 10.20
N LEU A 68 -6.72 10.23 9.99
CA LEU A 68 -7.54 9.14 9.48
C LEU A 68 -8.72 8.83 10.42
N ASN A 69 -9.89 8.63 9.83
CA ASN A 69 -11.07 8.12 10.52
C ASN A 69 -10.93 6.61 10.84
N SER A 70 -11.90 6.03 11.55
CA SER A 70 -11.82 4.63 11.98
C SER A 70 -11.76 3.63 10.81
N LYS A 71 -12.45 3.91 9.71
CA LYS A 71 -12.50 3.04 8.53
C LYS A 71 -11.21 3.13 7.73
N GLU A 72 -10.72 4.36 7.49
CA GLU A 72 -9.43 4.61 6.86
C GLU A 72 -8.28 3.99 7.65
N LYS A 73 -8.28 4.09 8.98
CA LYS A 73 -7.26 3.45 9.84
C LYS A 73 -7.22 1.94 9.67
N LYS A 74 -8.39 1.30 9.60
CA LYS A 74 -8.49 -0.16 9.40
C LYS A 74 -7.88 -0.56 8.06
N LEU A 75 -8.29 0.11 6.98
CA LEU A 75 -7.77 -0.13 5.63
C LEU A 75 -6.27 0.18 5.52
N TRP A 76 -5.82 1.27 6.15
CA TRP A 76 -4.42 1.65 6.21
C TRP A 76 -3.56 0.59 6.91
N HIS A 77 -4.01 0.11 8.07
CA HIS A 77 -3.30 -0.95 8.79
C HIS A 77 -3.27 -2.25 8.00
N GLN A 78 -4.39 -2.61 7.35
CA GLN A 78 -4.46 -3.79 6.48
C GLN A 78 -3.50 -3.65 5.29
N ALA A 79 -3.46 -2.51 4.61
CA ALA A 79 -2.54 -2.24 3.51
C ALA A 79 -1.06 -2.35 3.95
N LEU A 80 -0.73 -1.87 5.15
CA LEU A 80 0.62 -1.98 5.71
C LEU A 80 0.96 -3.39 6.22
N SER A 81 -0.03 -4.19 6.59
CA SER A 81 0.18 -5.57 7.04
C SER A 81 0.66 -6.51 5.93
N PHE A 82 0.49 -6.12 4.67
CA PHE A 82 1.04 -6.83 3.51
C PHE A 82 2.59 -6.77 3.46
N THR A 83 3.25 -6.07 4.38
CA THR A 83 4.72 -6.16 4.60
C THR A 83 5.24 -7.59 4.80
N ASP A 84 4.41 -8.48 5.34
CA ASP A 84 4.78 -9.89 5.55
C ASP A 84 4.98 -10.68 4.23
N LEU A 85 4.36 -10.23 3.13
CA LEU A 85 4.64 -10.75 1.78
C LEU A 85 6.04 -10.39 1.31
N GLY A 86 6.53 -9.20 1.68
CA GLY A 86 7.90 -8.81 1.43
C GLY A 86 8.82 -9.81 2.11
N ASN A 87 8.78 -9.92 3.44
CA ASN A 87 9.74 -10.72 4.21
C ASN A 87 9.77 -12.20 3.79
N ASN A 88 8.63 -12.81 3.44
CA ASN A 88 8.61 -14.19 2.95
C ASN A 88 9.19 -14.36 1.54
N LEU A 89 9.15 -13.33 0.69
CA LEU A 89 9.79 -13.35 -0.64
C LEU A 89 11.30 -13.00 -0.56
N TRP A 90 11.71 -12.18 0.40
CA TRP A 90 13.12 -11.82 0.62
C TRP A 90 13.93 -12.94 1.30
N GLY A 91 13.32 -13.69 2.23
CA GLY A 91 13.97 -14.86 2.86
C GLY A 91 14.24 -16.02 1.90
N ALA A 92 13.47 -16.16 0.83
CA ALA A 92 13.69 -17.18 -0.20
C ALA A 92 14.89 -16.87 -1.12
N SER A 93 15.41 -15.63 -1.11
CA SER A 93 16.57 -15.23 -1.93
C SER A 93 17.91 -15.37 -1.18
N VAL A 94 17.88 -15.71 0.11
CA VAL A 94 19.09 -15.93 0.94
C VAL A 94 19.01 -17.31 1.59
N GLY A 95 18.96 -18.35 0.75
CA GLY A 95 18.86 -19.74 1.20
C GLY A 95 19.15 -20.72 0.06
N GLY A 96 20.32 -20.58 -0.57
CA GLY A 96 20.73 -21.46 -1.66
C GLY A 96 22.24 -21.44 -1.85
N TYR A 97 22.91 -22.31 -1.10
CA TYR A 97 24.29 -22.82 -1.21
C TYR A 97 25.46 -21.87 -0.91
#